data_AF-A0A352FTD7-F1
#
_entry.id   AF-A0A352FTD7-F1
#
_cell.length_a   1.000
_cell.length_b   1.000
_cell.length_c   1.000
_cell.angle_alpha   90.00
_cell.angle_beta   90.00
_cell.angle_gamma   90.00
#
_symmetry.space_group_name_H-M   'P 1'
#
loop_
_entity.id
_entity.type
_entity.pdbx_description
1 polymer ?
#
loop_
_entity_poly.entity_id
_entity_poly.type
_entity_poly.pdbx_seq_one_letter_code
_entity_poly.pdbx_strand_id
1 'polypeptide(L)'
;MRSLSDQDHQVTRLSEQLVEIEQRLIPTGLHVFGRAAELKEKADLLRMVASFDRPEQEARSLPGLVAESLGIEGYDDIIQQTTTSETKELIDSIVKEAIDRFCESGARAASSWLSSRANVEVEKSLPTFKLLATINEHLDSNCEIDSLLRSLRGEYIEPGPGADIVQNPLVLPTGRNTHAVNPYSVPSQAAFMRAKAVADALLQRYFDEHGRHPRALALVLWGLDNIKTQGEGVAQALWLLGVRPVRDALNRATEIEIIPLDELKRPRMDVVMTVSGIFRDLFAPTMSLLDKAVRKVAQLDEPLEMNYVRRNVSQRIENGAADFDDAVTRVFSNAPGNYGANVNFMVMQSAWENEATLGDLFVTRKCFAYTRDSKGRTIEGREAPELMNDALSRVEATYQNIDSFEVGITDVDHYFEYLGGISKAVETRSQARPSIYLSDSLSPQTKIRSLEETVRLETRTKTLNPKWYEGMLKHGFRGVAEIENHVTNTFGWSATADAVDPWIYTEIAQTFLLDEAMCERLHELNPYSLESLAKRLLEAHERGYWNPQEAILERLNEIVEATSGAPFPR
;
A
#
# COMPACT_ATOMS: atom_id res chain seq x y z
N MET A 1 -28.32 -18.71 23.99
CA MET A 1 -27.11 -19.57 23.93
C MET A 1 -26.65 -19.59 22.49
N ARG A 2 -25.52 -18.98 22.16
CA ARG A 2 -24.88 -19.20 20.86
C ARG A 2 -24.49 -20.69 20.78
N SER A 3 -24.64 -21.31 19.63
CA SER A 3 -24.28 -22.73 19.47
C SER A 3 -22.76 -22.89 19.68
N LEU A 4 -22.31 -24.05 20.15
CA LEU A 4 -20.86 -24.31 20.36
C LEU A 4 -20.05 -24.00 19.09
N SER A 5 -20.60 -24.24 17.88
CA SER A 5 -19.95 -23.89 16.62
C SER A 5 -19.75 -22.40 16.39
N ASP A 6 -20.69 -21.54 16.83
CA ASP A 6 -20.56 -20.09 16.67
C ASP A 6 -19.42 -19.52 17.52
N GLN A 7 -19.17 -20.14 18.68
CA GLN A 7 -18.09 -19.76 19.59
C GLN A 7 -16.74 -20.16 18.99
N ASP A 8 -16.62 -21.37 18.44
CA ASP A 8 -15.40 -21.86 17.80
C ASP A 8 -15.04 -21.02 16.57
N HIS A 9 -16.03 -20.64 15.75
CA HIS A 9 -15.82 -19.71 14.64
C HIS A 9 -15.33 -18.33 15.10
N GLN A 10 -15.88 -17.80 16.19
CA GLN A 10 -15.43 -16.53 16.74
C GLN A 10 -14.00 -16.60 17.26
N VAL A 11 -13.63 -17.68 17.95
CA VAL A 11 -12.25 -17.91 18.44
C VAL A 11 -11.28 -18.02 17.28
N THR A 12 -11.63 -18.79 16.24
CA THR A 12 -10.80 -18.96 15.04
C THR A 12 -10.51 -17.61 14.37
N ARG A 13 -11.55 -16.80 14.15
CA ARG A 13 -11.39 -15.46 13.54
C ARG A 13 -10.51 -14.54 14.37
N LEU A 14 -10.61 -14.58 15.70
CA LEU A 14 -9.77 -13.78 16.59
C LEU A 14 -8.32 -14.28 16.58
N SER A 15 -8.12 -15.60 16.57
CA SER A 15 -6.79 -16.21 16.46
C SER A 15 -6.09 -15.75 15.18
N GLU A 16 -6.78 -15.78 14.05
CA GLU A 16 -6.22 -15.35 12.77
C GLU A 16 -5.85 -13.86 12.75
N GLN A 17 -6.67 -13.00 13.37
CA GLN A 17 -6.36 -11.58 13.50
C GLN A 17 -5.13 -11.35 14.39
N LEU A 18 -4.95 -12.15 15.45
CA LEU A 18 -3.77 -12.08 16.31
C LEU A 18 -2.51 -12.57 15.59
N VAL A 19 -2.60 -13.69 14.87
CA VAL A 19 -1.50 -14.23 14.06
C VAL A 19 -1.10 -13.23 12.98
N GLU A 20 -2.05 -12.56 12.34
CA GLU A 20 -1.76 -11.52 11.36
C GLU A 20 -0.97 -10.34 11.96
N ILE A 21 -1.29 -9.92 13.18
CA ILE A 21 -0.52 -8.89 13.90
C ILE A 21 0.89 -9.40 14.24
N GLU A 22 1.02 -10.63 14.72
CA GLU A 22 2.29 -11.23 15.13
C GLU A 22 3.25 -11.43 13.95
N GLN A 23 2.72 -11.88 12.81
CA GLN A 23 3.50 -12.23 11.63
C GLN A 23 3.81 -11.04 10.73
N ARG A 24 3.16 -9.88 10.94
CA ARG A 24 3.39 -8.70 10.09
C ARG A 24 4.82 -8.23 10.25
N LEU A 25 5.55 -8.19 9.14
CA LEU A 25 6.88 -7.65 9.11
C LEU A 25 6.82 -6.12 9.21
N ILE A 26 7.64 -5.57 10.08
CA ILE A 26 7.75 -4.13 10.33
C ILE A 26 9.24 -3.79 10.50
N PRO A 27 9.68 -2.62 10.00
CA PRO A 27 10.99 -2.10 10.37
C PRO A 27 10.97 -1.69 11.85
N THR A 28 11.94 -2.16 12.64
CA THR A 28 12.02 -1.90 14.10
C THR A 28 13.20 -0.99 14.45
N GLY A 29 13.53 -0.05 13.58
CA GLY A 29 14.63 0.89 13.77
C GLY A 29 14.84 1.72 12.51
N LEU A 30 15.90 2.53 12.52
CA LEU A 30 16.28 3.39 11.41
C LEU A 30 17.60 2.94 10.81
N HIS A 31 17.69 3.03 9.48
CA HIS A 31 18.93 2.76 8.79
C HIS A 31 20.02 3.79 9.15
N VAL A 32 21.25 3.32 9.32
CA VAL A 32 22.43 4.17 9.46
C VAL A 32 23.29 3.96 8.23
N PHE A 33 23.44 5.01 7.42
CA PHE A 33 24.18 4.97 6.15
C PHE A 33 25.59 4.38 6.35
N GLY A 34 25.91 3.32 5.60
CA GLY A 34 27.17 2.59 5.69
C GLY A 34 27.20 1.44 6.72
N ARG A 35 26.14 1.21 7.49
CA ARG A 35 26.03 0.07 8.41
C ARG A 35 25.22 -1.06 7.78
N ALA A 36 25.76 -2.28 7.79
CA ALA A 36 25.03 -3.47 7.37
C ALA A 36 24.01 -3.92 8.43
N ALA A 37 22.96 -4.64 8.01
CA ALA A 37 21.91 -5.12 8.90
C ALA A 37 22.43 -6.14 9.93
N GLU A 38 21.80 -6.20 11.11
CA GLU A 38 22.14 -7.18 12.14
C GLU A 38 21.56 -8.57 11.81
N LEU A 39 22.19 -9.64 12.34
CA LEU A 39 21.83 -11.04 12.04
C LEU A 39 20.34 -11.36 12.21
N LYS A 40 19.69 -10.78 13.23
CA LYS A 40 18.28 -11.04 13.55
C LYS A 40 17.33 -10.39 12.54
N GLU A 41 17.66 -9.20 12.04
CA GLU A 41 16.84 -8.47 11.06
C GLU A 41 16.87 -9.17 9.70
N LYS A 42 17.98 -9.82 9.36
CA LYS A 42 18.13 -10.61 8.13
C LYS A 42 17.21 -11.83 8.11
N ALA A 43 17.07 -12.55 9.22
CA ALA A 43 16.27 -13.78 9.27
C ALA A 43 14.79 -13.52 8.92
N ASP A 44 14.20 -12.45 9.47
CA ASP A 44 12.81 -12.08 9.17
C ASP A 44 12.63 -11.69 7.69
N LEU A 45 13.59 -10.96 7.12
CA LEU A 45 13.59 -10.56 5.70
C LEU A 45 13.74 -11.77 4.76
N LEU A 46 14.67 -12.68 5.07
CA LEU A 46 14.89 -13.91 4.33
C LEU A 46 13.68 -14.84 4.38
N ARG A 47 13.00 -14.94 5.55
CA ARG A 47 11.77 -15.71 5.69
C ARG A 47 10.69 -15.18 4.75
N MET A 48 10.52 -13.87 4.67
CA MET A 48 9.53 -13.27 3.78
C MET A 48 9.88 -13.50 2.30
N VAL A 49 11.13 -13.34 1.90
CA VAL A 49 11.57 -13.67 0.53
C VAL A 49 11.29 -15.14 0.18
N ALA A 50 11.47 -16.04 1.15
CA ALA A 50 11.21 -17.46 1.00
C ALA A 50 9.72 -17.83 0.94
N SER A 51 8.81 -16.90 1.24
CA SER A 51 7.36 -17.11 1.17
C SER A 51 6.77 -16.89 -0.22
N PHE A 52 7.56 -16.48 -1.22
CA PHE A 52 7.09 -16.21 -2.57
C PHE A 52 7.74 -17.13 -3.60
N ASP A 53 6.95 -17.56 -4.58
CA ASP A 53 7.46 -18.24 -5.77
C ASP A 53 8.23 -17.26 -6.67
N ARG A 54 9.32 -17.76 -7.26
CA ARG A 54 10.17 -17.03 -8.21
C ARG A 54 10.56 -17.94 -9.36
N PRO A 55 9.65 -18.15 -10.33
CA PRO A 55 9.91 -19.01 -11.49
C PRO A 55 11.18 -18.63 -12.26
N GLU A 56 11.51 -17.34 -12.30
CA GLU A 56 12.71 -16.81 -12.96
C GLU A 56 14.04 -17.21 -12.30
N GLN A 57 14.01 -17.71 -11.06
CA GLN A 57 15.16 -18.23 -10.32
C GLN A 57 15.04 -19.73 -10.02
N GLU A 58 14.03 -20.41 -10.60
CA GLU A 58 13.67 -21.81 -10.26
C GLU A 58 13.40 -22.02 -8.76
N ALA A 59 13.10 -20.94 -8.03
CA ALA A 59 12.86 -20.97 -6.60
C ALA A 59 11.37 -21.00 -6.31
N ARG A 60 10.98 -21.88 -5.40
CA ARG A 60 9.58 -22.02 -4.93
C ARG A 60 9.45 -21.56 -3.50
N SER A 61 8.27 -21.10 -3.12
CA SER A 61 7.94 -20.72 -1.76
C SER A 61 8.18 -21.91 -0.81
N LEU A 62 8.94 -21.71 0.27
CA LEU A 62 9.14 -22.73 1.29
C LEU A 62 7.82 -23.15 1.94
N PRO A 63 6.89 -22.22 2.29
CA PRO A 63 5.57 -22.62 2.76
C PRO A 63 4.82 -23.53 1.78
N GLY A 64 4.83 -23.22 0.47
CA GLY A 64 4.21 -24.06 -0.55
C GLY A 64 4.84 -25.45 -0.67
N LEU A 65 6.18 -25.54 -0.62
CA LEU A 65 6.88 -26.83 -0.63
C LEU A 65 6.56 -27.69 0.61
N VAL A 66 6.51 -27.07 1.79
CA VAL A 66 6.15 -27.76 3.04
C VAL A 66 4.70 -28.23 2.97
N ALA A 67 3.78 -27.37 2.50
CA ALA A 67 2.38 -27.74 2.35
C ALA A 67 2.20 -28.97 1.43
N GLU A 68 2.82 -28.95 0.24
CA GLU A 68 2.77 -30.08 -0.70
C GLU A 68 3.29 -31.38 -0.07
N SER A 69 4.39 -31.31 0.68
CA SER A 69 4.97 -32.47 1.35
C SER A 69 4.09 -33.05 2.47
N LEU A 70 3.22 -32.22 3.06
CA LEU A 70 2.22 -32.63 4.05
C LEU A 70 0.92 -33.14 3.40
N GLY A 71 0.87 -33.25 2.07
CA GLY A 71 -0.31 -33.69 1.32
C GLY A 71 -1.39 -32.61 1.21
N ILE A 72 -1.01 -31.35 1.37
CA ILE A 72 -1.90 -30.20 1.29
C ILE A 72 -1.88 -29.69 -0.15
N GLU A 73 -2.90 -30.06 -0.94
CA GLU A 73 -3.09 -29.55 -2.30
C GLU A 73 -3.74 -28.16 -2.26
N GLY A 74 -3.25 -27.23 -3.10
CA GLY A 74 -3.82 -25.88 -3.18
C GLY A 74 -3.49 -25.01 -1.96
N TYR A 75 -2.23 -24.98 -1.52
CA TYR A 75 -1.81 -24.10 -0.42
C TYR A 75 -2.19 -22.62 -0.64
N ASP A 76 -2.17 -22.14 -1.89
CA ASP A 76 -2.63 -20.80 -2.23
C ASP A 76 -4.14 -20.61 -1.96
N ASP A 77 -4.96 -21.64 -2.23
CA ASP A 77 -6.39 -21.64 -1.93
C ASP A 77 -6.65 -21.71 -0.40
N ILE A 78 -5.79 -22.43 0.33
CA ILE A 78 -5.86 -22.56 1.80
C ILE A 78 -5.40 -21.28 2.49
N ILE A 79 -4.36 -20.63 1.96
CA ILE A 79 -3.98 -19.29 2.41
C ILE A 79 -5.17 -18.33 2.23
N GLN A 80 -5.92 -18.43 1.12
CA GLN A 80 -7.09 -17.58 0.89
C GLN A 80 -8.31 -17.95 1.76
N GLN A 81 -8.40 -19.19 2.27
CA GLN A 81 -9.51 -19.67 3.09
C GLN A 81 -9.24 -19.51 4.59
N THR A 82 -10.13 -18.78 5.26
CA THR A 82 -10.16 -18.38 6.68
C THR A 82 -10.41 -19.54 7.67
N THR A 83 -9.92 -20.76 7.42
CA THR A 83 -10.45 -21.97 8.11
C THR A 83 -9.45 -22.95 8.70
N THR A 84 -8.13 -22.75 8.65
CA THR A 84 -7.17 -23.71 9.26
C THR A 84 -5.95 -23.06 9.94
N SER A 85 -6.11 -22.66 11.21
CA SER A 85 -5.04 -22.08 12.06
C SER A 85 -3.90 -23.06 12.34
N GLU A 86 -4.19 -24.29 12.77
CA GLU A 86 -3.16 -25.24 13.26
C GLU A 86 -2.21 -25.71 12.14
N THR A 87 -2.73 -25.94 10.93
CA THR A 87 -1.91 -26.37 9.79
C THR A 87 -1.00 -25.24 9.33
N LYS A 88 -1.52 -24.01 9.28
CA LYS A 88 -0.73 -22.83 8.92
C LYS A 88 0.38 -22.56 9.95
N GLU A 89 0.04 -22.62 11.25
CA GLU A 89 1.02 -22.49 12.34
C GLU A 89 2.12 -23.55 12.26
N LEU A 90 1.77 -24.79 11.92
CA LEU A 90 2.76 -25.86 11.72
C LEU A 90 3.69 -25.55 10.55
N ILE A 91 3.16 -25.15 9.39
CA ILE A 91 3.95 -24.79 8.21
C ILE A 91 4.88 -23.62 8.54
N ASP A 92 4.35 -22.55 9.14
CA ASP A 92 5.11 -21.36 9.50
C ASP A 92 6.22 -21.67 10.51
N SER A 93 5.95 -22.54 11.49
CA SER A 93 6.95 -23.01 12.45
C SER A 93 8.07 -23.80 11.78
N ILE A 94 7.74 -24.73 10.88
CA ILE A 94 8.72 -25.50 10.11
C ILE A 94 9.58 -24.58 9.25
N VAL A 95 8.97 -23.63 8.55
CA VAL A 95 9.68 -22.67 7.68
C VAL A 95 10.59 -21.77 8.52
N LYS A 96 10.13 -21.27 9.66
CA LYS A 96 10.94 -20.46 10.58
C LYS A 96 12.18 -21.22 11.04
N GLU A 97 12.01 -22.45 11.55
CA GLU A 97 13.14 -23.30 11.94
C GLU A 97 14.09 -23.58 10.76
N ALA A 98 13.58 -23.77 9.55
CA ALA A 98 14.41 -23.97 8.37
C ALA A 98 15.27 -22.75 8.02
N ILE A 99 14.70 -21.54 8.16
CA ILE A 99 15.43 -20.27 7.97
C ILE A 99 16.47 -20.06 9.06
N ASP A 100 16.14 -20.36 10.33
CA ASP A 100 17.10 -20.29 11.44
C ASP A 100 18.30 -21.23 11.17
N ARG A 101 18.04 -22.47 10.74
CA ARG A 101 19.09 -23.42 10.34
C ARG A 101 19.91 -22.94 9.14
N PHE A 102 19.27 -22.27 8.19
CA PHE A 102 19.97 -21.67 7.06
C PHE A 102 20.93 -20.57 7.54
N CYS A 103 20.48 -19.67 8.42
CA CYS A 103 21.31 -18.62 8.99
C CYS A 103 22.49 -19.19 9.81
N GLU A 104 22.30 -20.32 10.51
CA GLU A 104 23.35 -20.97 11.32
C GLU A 104 24.34 -21.80 10.50
N SER A 105 23.87 -22.55 9.51
CA SER A 105 24.60 -23.68 8.91
C SER A 105 24.55 -23.72 7.36
N GLY A 106 23.88 -22.77 6.73
CA GLY A 106 23.84 -22.60 5.27
C GLY A 106 22.86 -23.52 4.53
N ALA A 107 22.78 -23.32 3.21
CA ALA A 107 21.73 -23.86 2.34
C ALA A 107 21.58 -25.38 2.35
N ARG A 108 22.69 -26.13 2.34
CA ARG A 108 22.65 -27.60 2.32
C ARG A 108 22.14 -28.20 3.63
N ALA A 109 22.55 -27.63 4.75
CA ALA A 109 22.12 -28.07 6.07
C ALA A 109 20.62 -27.82 6.24
N ALA A 110 20.15 -26.62 5.88
CA ALA A 110 18.73 -26.28 5.92
C ALA A 110 17.87 -27.16 5.00
N SER A 111 18.30 -27.41 3.76
CA SER A 111 17.58 -28.29 2.84
C SER A 111 17.51 -29.74 3.35
N SER A 112 18.62 -30.26 3.91
CA SER A 112 18.67 -31.61 4.46
C SER A 112 17.78 -31.74 5.70
N TRP A 113 17.78 -30.71 6.55
CA TRP A 113 16.91 -30.63 7.71
C TRP A 113 15.43 -30.61 7.30
N LEU A 114 15.06 -29.77 6.34
CA LEU A 114 13.69 -29.66 5.84
C LEU A 114 13.20 -30.99 5.25
N SER A 115 14.09 -31.69 4.54
CA SER A 115 13.83 -33.04 4.05
C SER A 115 13.59 -34.04 5.18
N SER A 116 14.41 -34.04 6.22
CA SER A 116 14.23 -34.91 7.37
C SER A 116 13.00 -34.59 8.23
N ARG A 117 12.61 -33.31 8.29
CA ARG A 117 11.54 -32.81 9.16
C ARG A 117 10.16 -32.91 8.51
N ALA A 118 10.07 -32.58 7.22
CA ALA A 118 8.81 -32.43 6.49
C ALA A 118 8.74 -33.26 5.20
N ASN A 119 9.74 -34.09 4.86
CA ASN A 119 9.79 -34.86 3.61
C ASN A 119 9.82 -33.99 2.34
N VAL A 120 10.27 -32.74 2.42
CA VAL A 120 10.54 -31.92 1.23
C VAL A 120 11.78 -32.46 0.50
N GLU A 121 11.68 -32.75 -0.79
CA GLU A 121 12.83 -33.18 -1.60
C GLU A 121 13.91 -32.10 -1.63
N VAL A 122 15.16 -32.50 -1.38
CA VAL A 122 16.30 -31.57 -1.34
C VAL A 122 16.45 -30.84 -2.68
N GLU A 123 16.24 -31.51 -3.82
CA GLU A 123 16.32 -30.87 -5.13
C GLU A 123 15.29 -29.74 -5.31
N LYS A 124 14.12 -29.83 -4.64
CA LYS A 124 13.06 -28.82 -4.72
C LYS A 124 13.32 -27.60 -3.84
N SER A 125 13.87 -27.79 -2.63
CA SER A 125 14.11 -26.68 -1.69
C SER A 125 15.46 -25.99 -1.89
N LEU A 126 16.47 -26.69 -2.43
CA LEU A 126 17.82 -26.17 -2.56
C LEU A 126 17.93 -24.90 -3.44
N PRO A 127 17.21 -24.74 -4.56
CA PRO A 127 17.20 -23.49 -5.33
C PRO A 127 16.79 -22.28 -4.48
N THR A 128 15.73 -22.42 -3.67
CA THR A 128 15.27 -21.37 -2.76
C THR A 128 16.35 -21.02 -1.73
N PHE A 129 16.96 -22.00 -1.08
CA PHE A 129 18.04 -21.71 -0.13
C PHE A 129 19.32 -21.15 -0.77
N LYS A 130 19.61 -21.46 -2.04
CA LYS A 130 20.71 -20.82 -2.79
C LYS A 130 20.42 -19.35 -3.06
N LEU A 131 19.18 -19.02 -3.46
CA LEU A 131 18.76 -17.63 -3.60
C LEU A 131 18.91 -16.87 -2.27
N LEU A 132 18.43 -17.46 -1.17
CA LEU A 132 18.61 -16.87 0.16
C LEU A 132 20.09 -16.67 0.54
N ALA A 133 20.99 -17.58 0.13
CA ALA A 133 22.43 -17.44 0.34
C ALA A 133 23.00 -16.20 -0.36
N THR A 134 22.65 -16.01 -1.64
CA THR A 134 23.06 -14.82 -2.39
C THR A 134 22.50 -13.53 -1.77
N ILE A 135 21.24 -13.54 -1.34
CA ILE A 135 20.62 -12.38 -0.69
C ILE A 135 21.31 -12.08 0.64
N ASN A 136 21.56 -13.10 1.45
CA ASN A 136 22.25 -12.93 2.74
C ASN A 136 23.66 -12.36 2.56
N GLU A 137 24.42 -12.86 1.58
CA GLU A 137 25.74 -12.31 1.22
C GLU A 137 25.64 -10.84 0.80
N HIS A 138 24.65 -10.48 -0.02
CA HIS A 138 24.47 -9.08 -0.40
C HIS A 138 23.99 -8.19 0.74
N LEU A 139 23.24 -8.72 1.72
CA LEU A 139 22.85 -8.00 2.94
C LEU A 139 24.03 -7.80 3.90
N ASP A 140 25.07 -8.65 3.83
CA ASP A 140 26.33 -8.46 4.53
C ASP A 140 27.19 -7.38 3.86
N SER A 141 27.09 -7.21 2.55
CA SER A 141 27.80 -6.16 1.82
C SER A 141 27.08 -4.81 1.90
N ASN A 142 27.75 -3.78 2.43
CA ASN A 142 27.31 -2.40 2.34
C ASN A 142 28.34 -1.58 1.56
N CYS A 143 27.94 -1.06 0.39
CA CYS A 143 28.80 -0.23 -0.47
C CYS A 143 28.38 1.26 -0.47
N GLU A 144 27.56 1.70 0.49
CA GLU A 144 26.96 3.03 0.51
C GLU A 144 28.01 4.14 0.68
N ILE A 145 28.88 4.03 1.69
CA ILE A 145 29.96 5.00 1.94
C ILE A 145 30.97 4.97 0.79
N ASP A 146 31.39 3.78 0.36
CA ASP A 146 32.36 3.64 -0.72
C ASP A 146 31.84 4.26 -2.02
N SER A 147 30.58 4.03 -2.36
CA SER A 147 29.98 4.57 -3.57
C SER A 147 29.77 6.08 -3.50
N LEU A 148 29.46 6.63 -2.32
CA LEU A 148 29.47 8.07 -2.10
C LEU A 148 30.88 8.66 -2.35
N LEU A 149 31.93 8.04 -1.81
CA LEU A 149 33.30 8.49 -2.02
C LEU A 149 33.74 8.40 -3.48
N ARG A 150 33.34 7.34 -4.20
CA ARG A 150 33.58 7.19 -5.65
C ARG A 150 32.86 8.27 -6.44
N SER A 151 31.60 8.57 -6.09
CA SER A 151 30.79 9.61 -6.74
C SER A 151 31.45 10.99 -6.59
N LEU A 152 31.94 11.32 -5.39
CA LEU A 152 32.67 12.57 -5.14
C LEU A 152 33.99 12.69 -5.92
N ARG A 153 34.58 11.56 -6.34
CA ARG A 153 35.76 11.54 -7.22
C ARG A 153 35.41 11.56 -8.71
N GLY A 154 34.12 11.66 -9.06
CA GLY A 154 33.65 11.64 -10.44
C GLY A 154 33.77 10.25 -11.09
N GLU A 155 33.82 9.18 -10.30
CA GLU A 155 33.86 7.83 -10.81
C GLU A 155 32.48 7.32 -11.23
N TYR A 156 32.47 6.29 -12.08
CA TYR A 156 31.26 5.57 -12.45
C TYR A 156 30.69 4.80 -11.27
N ILE A 157 29.40 5.02 -10.97
CA ILE A 157 28.63 4.25 -9.99
C ILE A 157 27.75 3.25 -10.73
N GLU A 158 27.84 1.98 -10.34
CA GLU A 158 27.09 0.91 -10.97
C GLU A 158 25.58 1.13 -10.81
N PRO A 159 24.79 1.03 -11.89
CA PRO A 159 23.35 1.15 -11.82
C PRO A 159 22.71 -0.11 -11.22
N GLY A 160 21.56 0.06 -10.58
CA GLY A 160 20.76 -1.05 -10.08
C GLY A 160 19.27 -0.73 -10.09
N PRO A 161 18.38 -1.74 -10.07
CA PRO A 161 16.95 -1.48 -9.98
C PRO A 161 16.60 -0.91 -8.60
N GLY A 162 15.77 0.14 -8.56
CA GLY A 162 15.05 0.55 -7.36
C GLY A 162 13.79 -0.32 -7.20
N ALA A 163 13.68 -1.05 -6.10
CA ALA A 163 12.56 -1.93 -5.83
C ALA A 163 12.45 -2.23 -4.33
N ASP A 164 11.52 -3.12 -3.97
CA ASP A 164 11.49 -3.80 -2.67
C ASP A 164 12.21 -5.16 -2.80
N ILE A 165 12.94 -5.59 -1.76
CA ILE A 165 13.71 -6.85 -1.79
C ILE A 165 12.84 -8.11 -1.95
N VAL A 166 11.60 -8.09 -1.47
CA VAL A 166 10.60 -9.15 -1.68
C VAL A 166 10.19 -9.20 -3.13
N GLN A 167 10.00 -8.06 -3.78
CA GLN A 167 9.62 -8.06 -5.19
C GLN A 167 10.82 -8.40 -6.07
N ASN A 168 11.97 -7.78 -5.81
CA ASN A 168 13.17 -7.93 -6.62
C ASN A 168 14.45 -7.90 -5.76
N PRO A 169 14.99 -9.06 -5.37
CA PRO A 169 16.23 -9.15 -4.62
C PRO A 169 17.46 -8.57 -5.32
N LEU A 170 17.39 -8.35 -6.65
CA LEU A 170 18.43 -7.67 -7.41
C LEU A 170 18.56 -6.18 -7.04
N VAL A 171 17.73 -5.65 -6.13
CA VAL A 171 17.93 -4.35 -5.47
C VAL A 171 19.17 -4.32 -4.59
N LEU A 172 19.66 -5.48 -4.16
CA LEU A 172 20.92 -5.62 -3.43
C LEU A 172 22.11 -5.95 -4.34
N PRO A 173 23.34 -5.58 -3.94
CA PRO A 173 23.67 -4.79 -2.74
C PRO A 173 23.29 -3.29 -2.88
N THR A 174 23.20 -2.60 -1.74
CA THR A 174 22.96 -1.14 -1.70
C THR A 174 24.23 -0.35 -2.03
N GLY A 175 24.11 0.96 -2.25
CA GLY A 175 25.19 1.82 -2.74
C GLY A 175 25.27 1.94 -4.27
N ARG A 176 24.26 1.47 -5.00
CA ARG A 176 24.18 1.60 -6.47
C ARG A 176 23.37 2.81 -6.92
N ASN A 177 23.57 3.23 -8.16
CA ASN A 177 22.79 4.30 -8.78
C ASN A 177 21.43 3.75 -9.23
N THR A 178 20.42 3.88 -8.39
CA THR A 178 19.12 3.23 -8.61
C THR A 178 18.37 3.81 -9.82
N HIS A 179 17.73 2.95 -10.61
CA HIS A 179 16.84 3.32 -11.70
C HIS A 179 15.46 2.67 -11.56
N ALA A 180 14.44 3.26 -12.20
CA ALA A 180 13.10 2.71 -12.29
C ALA A 180 13.01 1.56 -13.33
N VAL A 181 11.82 1.27 -13.82
CA VAL A 181 11.55 0.25 -14.85
C VAL A 181 11.30 0.88 -16.22
N ASN A 182 11.40 0.09 -17.29
CA ASN A 182 10.98 0.51 -18.62
C ASN A 182 9.45 0.75 -18.63
N PRO A 183 8.94 1.96 -18.94
CA PRO A 183 7.50 2.21 -18.89
C PRO A 183 6.71 1.40 -19.93
N TYR A 184 7.34 1.00 -21.03
CA TYR A 184 6.68 0.13 -22.02
C TYR A 184 6.52 -1.31 -21.54
N SER A 185 7.23 -1.75 -20.49
CA SER A 185 7.01 -3.07 -19.92
C SER A 185 5.89 -3.12 -18.88
N VAL A 186 5.26 -1.98 -18.56
CA VAL A 186 4.23 -1.86 -17.52
C VAL A 186 2.82 -1.84 -18.17
N PRO A 187 1.89 -2.71 -17.73
CA PRO A 187 2.04 -3.72 -16.68
C PRO A 187 2.70 -5.01 -17.18
N SER A 188 3.51 -5.67 -16.34
CA SER A 188 4.12 -6.96 -16.66
C SER A 188 3.07 -8.09 -16.75
N GLN A 189 3.41 -9.20 -17.40
CA GLN A 189 2.50 -10.36 -17.46
C GLN A 189 2.24 -10.94 -16.07
N ALA A 190 3.28 -11.01 -15.22
CA ALA A 190 3.15 -11.43 -13.84
C ALA A 190 2.26 -10.47 -13.03
N ALA A 191 2.44 -9.16 -13.20
CA ALA A 191 1.58 -8.15 -12.57
C ALA A 191 0.11 -8.32 -12.99
N PHE A 192 -0.16 -8.62 -14.26
CA PHE A 192 -1.53 -8.86 -14.74
C PHE A 192 -2.17 -10.13 -14.15
N MET A 193 -1.38 -11.20 -13.98
CA MET A 193 -1.86 -12.43 -13.35
C MET A 193 -2.24 -12.20 -11.87
N ARG A 194 -1.40 -11.48 -11.11
CA ARG A 194 -1.69 -11.15 -9.71
C ARG A 194 -2.88 -10.20 -9.58
N ALA A 195 -2.91 -9.15 -10.41
CA ALA A 195 -3.96 -8.14 -10.40
C ALA A 195 -5.38 -8.68 -10.56
N LYS A 196 -5.55 -9.77 -11.33
CA LYS A 196 -6.85 -10.46 -11.45
C LYS A 196 -7.39 -10.87 -10.09
N ALA A 197 -6.59 -11.58 -9.29
CA ALA A 197 -7.01 -12.07 -7.98
C ALA A 197 -7.35 -10.91 -7.03
N VAL A 198 -6.53 -9.86 -7.02
CA VAL A 198 -6.75 -8.68 -6.17
C VAL A 198 -8.02 -7.92 -6.56
N ALA A 199 -8.23 -7.68 -7.85
CA ALA A 199 -9.40 -6.97 -8.34
C ALA A 199 -10.69 -7.78 -8.16
N ASP A 200 -10.67 -9.10 -8.35
CA ASP A 200 -11.82 -9.96 -8.08
C ASP A 200 -12.13 -10.00 -6.57
N ALA A 201 -11.11 -10.08 -5.70
CA ALA A 201 -11.28 -9.99 -4.24
C ALA A 201 -11.86 -8.63 -3.81
N LEU A 202 -11.48 -7.53 -4.48
CA LEU A 202 -12.03 -6.19 -4.20
C LEU A 202 -13.52 -6.13 -4.53
N LEU A 203 -13.90 -6.66 -5.70
CA LEU A 203 -15.30 -6.72 -6.11
C LEU A 203 -16.12 -7.67 -5.22
N GLN A 204 -15.53 -8.78 -4.79
CA GLN A 204 -16.17 -9.72 -3.88
C GLN A 204 -16.39 -9.07 -2.50
N ARG A 205 -15.37 -8.41 -1.95
CA ARG A 205 -15.49 -7.70 -0.66
C ARG A 205 -16.61 -6.67 -0.69
N TYR A 206 -16.71 -5.88 -1.75
CA TYR A 206 -17.81 -4.92 -1.92
C TYR A 206 -19.16 -5.63 -2.09
N PHE A 207 -19.21 -6.72 -2.85
CA PHE A 207 -20.43 -7.51 -3.04
C PHE A 207 -20.95 -8.11 -1.72
N ASP A 208 -20.06 -8.62 -0.87
CA ASP A 208 -20.42 -9.20 0.42
C ASP A 208 -21.01 -8.14 1.38
N GLU A 209 -20.54 -6.89 1.29
CA GLU A 209 -21.03 -5.77 2.10
C GLU A 209 -22.33 -5.15 1.55
N HIS A 210 -22.51 -5.11 0.23
CA HIS A 210 -23.58 -4.33 -0.43
C HIS A 210 -24.58 -5.13 -1.26
N GLY A 211 -24.34 -6.43 -1.48
CA GLY A 211 -25.17 -7.33 -2.27
C GLY A 211 -25.15 -7.08 -3.79
N ARG A 212 -24.25 -6.23 -4.29
CA ARG A 212 -24.09 -5.87 -5.71
C ARG A 212 -22.67 -5.39 -5.99
N HIS A 213 -22.28 -5.36 -7.27
CA HIS A 213 -21.02 -4.71 -7.67
C HIS A 213 -21.09 -3.18 -7.59
N PRO A 214 -19.94 -2.49 -7.38
CA PRO A 214 -19.88 -1.04 -7.43
C PRO A 214 -20.04 -0.56 -8.87
N ARG A 215 -20.79 0.53 -9.06
CA ARG A 215 -21.04 1.11 -10.38
C ARG A 215 -19.85 1.90 -10.91
N ALA A 216 -19.11 2.54 -10.01
CA ALA A 216 -17.84 3.17 -10.30
C ALA A 216 -16.90 3.08 -9.11
N LEU A 217 -15.60 2.94 -9.41
CA LEU A 217 -14.52 2.97 -8.42
C LEU A 217 -13.58 4.14 -8.74
N ALA A 218 -12.93 4.69 -7.71
CA ALA A 218 -11.79 5.57 -7.88
C ALA A 218 -10.50 4.91 -7.40
N LEU A 219 -9.51 4.83 -8.28
CA LEU A 219 -8.21 4.21 -8.03
C LEU A 219 -7.13 5.29 -7.92
N VAL A 220 -6.29 5.17 -6.90
CA VAL A 220 -5.04 5.93 -6.80
C VAL A 220 -3.91 5.08 -7.38
N LEU A 221 -3.23 5.58 -8.40
CA LEU A 221 -2.07 4.93 -9.01
C LEU A 221 -0.80 5.74 -8.71
N TRP A 222 0.11 5.16 -7.93
CA TRP A 222 1.38 5.78 -7.60
C TRP A 222 2.51 5.29 -8.51
N GLY A 223 3.54 6.12 -8.65
CA GLY A 223 4.71 5.75 -9.44
C GLY A 223 5.49 4.61 -8.78
N LEU A 224 5.73 4.72 -7.47
CA LEU A 224 6.61 3.83 -6.72
C LEU A 224 6.08 2.40 -6.63
N ASP A 225 4.81 2.20 -6.28
CA ASP A 225 4.20 0.87 -6.20
C ASP A 225 4.21 0.19 -7.58
N ASN A 226 3.95 0.94 -8.65
CA ASN A 226 3.96 0.41 -10.02
C ASN A 226 5.39 0.13 -10.54
N ILE A 227 6.42 0.81 -10.03
CA ILE A 227 7.82 0.43 -10.27
C ILE A 227 8.12 -0.90 -9.56
N LYS A 228 7.80 -1.01 -8.27
CA LYS A 228 8.09 -2.17 -7.43
C LYS A 228 7.36 -3.44 -7.91
N THR A 229 6.07 -3.31 -8.21
CA THR A 229 5.20 -4.43 -8.62
C THR A 229 5.18 -4.66 -10.13
N GLN A 230 5.89 -3.83 -10.90
CA GLN A 230 5.89 -3.82 -12.36
C GLN A 230 4.49 -3.58 -12.97
N GLY A 231 3.67 -2.76 -12.32
CA GLY A 231 2.38 -2.29 -12.87
C GLY A 231 1.14 -2.98 -12.33
N GLU A 232 1.14 -3.48 -11.10
CA GLU A 232 -0.01 -4.20 -10.57
C GLU A 232 -1.25 -3.31 -10.46
N GLY A 233 -1.12 -2.07 -9.99
CA GLY A 233 -2.21 -1.09 -9.97
C GLY A 233 -2.80 -0.79 -11.35
N VAL A 234 -1.94 -0.65 -12.36
CA VAL A 234 -2.36 -0.49 -13.76
C VAL A 234 -3.12 -1.71 -14.26
N ALA A 235 -2.60 -2.91 -13.96
CA ALA A 235 -3.24 -4.15 -14.34
C ALA A 235 -4.61 -4.35 -13.66
N GLN A 236 -4.75 -3.95 -12.40
CA GLN A 236 -6.03 -3.99 -11.68
C GLN A 236 -7.05 -3.08 -12.37
N ALA A 237 -6.66 -1.86 -12.77
CA ALA A 237 -7.54 -0.96 -13.52
C ALA A 237 -7.98 -1.58 -14.86
N LEU A 238 -7.06 -2.18 -15.62
CA LEU A 238 -7.39 -2.89 -16.86
C LEU A 238 -8.34 -4.07 -16.63
N TRP A 239 -8.12 -4.87 -15.58
CA TRP A 239 -8.97 -5.99 -15.22
C TRP A 239 -10.38 -5.52 -14.85
N LEU A 240 -10.52 -4.48 -14.03
CA LEU A 240 -11.83 -3.91 -13.64
C LEU A 240 -12.64 -3.43 -14.86
N LEU A 241 -11.96 -2.82 -15.84
CA LEU A 241 -12.53 -2.43 -17.14
C LEU A 241 -12.86 -3.66 -18.05
N GLY A 242 -12.31 -4.83 -17.73
CA GLY A 242 -12.50 -6.07 -18.48
C GLY A 242 -11.65 -6.13 -19.74
N VAL A 243 -10.41 -5.64 -19.69
CA VAL A 243 -9.47 -5.68 -20.81
C VAL A 243 -8.13 -6.29 -20.37
N ARG A 244 -7.39 -6.85 -21.33
CA ARG A 244 -6.03 -7.38 -21.11
C ARG A 244 -5.01 -6.60 -21.95
N PRO A 245 -3.81 -6.30 -21.41
CA PRO A 245 -2.75 -5.65 -22.16
C PRO A 245 -2.20 -6.62 -23.22
N VAL A 246 -1.94 -6.11 -24.42
CA VAL A 246 -1.31 -6.84 -25.53
C VAL A 246 0.11 -6.30 -25.73
N ARG A 247 1.05 -7.23 -25.82
CA ARG A 247 2.47 -6.95 -26.03
C ARG A 247 2.82 -7.09 -27.50
N ASP A 248 3.56 -6.13 -28.02
CA ASP A 248 4.11 -6.22 -29.38
C ASP A 248 5.36 -7.10 -29.45
N ALA A 249 5.95 -7.23 -30.64
CA ALA A 249 7.16 -8.04 -30.86
C ALA A 249 8.40 -7.54 -30.08
N LEU A 250 8.38 -6.28 -29.59
CA LEU A 250 9.42 -5.70 -28.74
C LEU A 250 9.06 -5.76 -27.26
N ASN A 251 8.04 -6.57 -26.91
CA ASN A 251 7.53 -6.74 -25.56
C ASN A 251 6.97 -5.45 -24.93
N ARG A 252 6.46 -4.52 -25.74
CA ARG A 252 5.85 -3.26 -25.27
C ARG A 252 4.34 -3.43 -25.07
N ALA A 253 3.84 -3.10 -23.89
CA ALA A 253 2.43 -3.11 -23.53
C ALA A 253 1.76 -1.78 -23.92
N THR A 254 1.43 -1.61 -25.20
CA THR A 254 0.82 -0.38 -25.73
C THR A 254 -0.58 -0.58 -26.31
N GLU A 255 -1.01 -1.83 -26.48
CA GLU A 255 -2.34 -2.18 -26.96
C GLU A 255 -3.15 -2.93 -25.90
N ILE A 256 -4.46 -3.00 -26.11
CA ILE A 256 -5.37 -3.79 -25.29
C ILE A 256 -6.27 -4.64 -26.16
N GLU A 257 -6.67 -5.77 -25.58
CA GLU A 257 -7.70 -6.67 -26.09
C GLU A 257 -8.87 -6.70 -25.10
N ILE A 258 -10.09 -6.78 -25.62
CA ILE A 258 -11.31 -6.85 -24.82
C ILE A 258 -11.48 -8.28 -24.31
N ILE A 259 -11.68 -8.44 -23.00
CA ILE A 259 -12.16 -9.71 -22.43
C ILE A 259 -13.66 -9.78 -22.69
N PRO A 260 -14.18 -10.75 -23.44
CA PRO A 260 -15.62 -10.82 -23.72
C PRO A 260 -16.40 -11.19 -22.44
N LEU A 261 -17.68 -10.79 -22.37
CA LEU A 261 -18.46 -10.89 -21.12
C LEU A 261 -18.70 -12.33 -20.63
N ASP A 262 -18.70 -13.31 -21.53
CA ASP A 262 -18.80 -14.74 -21.23
C ASP A 262 -17.57 -15.27 -20.46
N GLU A 263 -16.38 -14.73 -20.76
CA GLU A 263 -15.15 -14.96 -19.99
C GLU A 263 -15.12 -14.11 -18.71
N LEU A 264 -15.52 -12.83 -18.80
CA LEU A 264 -15.45 -11.88 -17.68
C LEU A 264 -16.43 -12.22 -16.55
N LYS A 265 -17.63 -12.72 -16.88
CA LYS A 265 -18.69 -13.18 -15.95
C LYS A 265 -19.18 -12.16 -14.92
N ARG A 266 -18.90 -10.88 -15.12
CA ARG A 266 -19.37 -9.75 -14.32
C ARG A 266 -19.48 -8.50 -15.20
N PRO A 267 -20.14 -7.43 -14.73
CA PRO A 267 -20.12 -6.17 -15.44
C PRO A 267 -18.70 -5.57 -15.54
N ARG A 268 -18.50 -4.70 -16.52
CA ARG A 268 -17.33 -3.81 -16.58
C ARG A 268 -17.56 -2.63 -15.64
N MET A 269 -16.62 -2.40 -14.74
CA MET A 269 -16.71 -1.31 -13.77
C MET A 269 -16.31 0.01 -14.43
N ASP A 270 -16.95 1.11 -14.08
CA ASP A 270 -16.42 2.45 -14.41
C ASP A 270 -15.29 2.79 -13.44
N VAL A 271 -14.14 3.26 -13.94
CA VAL A 271 -12.92 3.39 -13.14
C VAL A 271 -12.34 4.78 -13.35
N VAL A 272 -12.40 5.62 -12.30
CA VAL A 272 -11.75 6.93 -12.25
C VAL A 272 -10.34 6.74 -11.73
N MET A 273 -9.33 7.10 -12.51
CA MET A 273 -7.92 6.89 -12.17
C MET A 273 -7.26 8.21 -11.86
N THR A 274 -6.78 8.36 -10.63
CA THR A 274 -5.90 9.47 -10.25
C THR A 274 -4.46 8.98 -10.18
N VAL A 275 -3.63 9.47 -11.10
CA VAL A 275 -2.21 9.10 -11.13
C VAL A 275 -1.38 10.18 -10.42
N SER A 276 -0.34 9.80 -9.69
CA SER A 276 0.57 10.79 -9.07
C SER A 276 1.36 11.58 -10.13
N GLY A 277 1.94 12.72 -9.77
CA GLY A 277 2.80 13.48 -10.69
C GLY A 277 4.03 12.67 -11.14
N ILE A 278 4.62 11.89 -10.23
CA ILE A 278 5.71 10.97 -10.55
C ILE A 278 5.24 9.90 -11.55
N PHE A 279 4.03 9.35 -11.38
CA PHE A 279 3.49 8.40 -12.35
C PHE A 279 3.34 9.02 -13.73
N ARG A 280 2.82 10.26 -13.81
CA ARG A 280 2.69 11.00 -15.07
C ARG A 280 4.04 11.13 -15.79
N ASP A 281 5.08 11.51 -15.05
CA ASP A 281 6.38 11.81 -15.63
C ASP A 281 7.12 10.53 -16.10
N LEU A 282 6.88 9.40 -15.44
CA LEU A 282 7.54 8.12 -15.77
C LEU A 282 6.75 7.25 -16.75
N PHE A 283 5.41 7.28 -16.69
CA PHE A 283 4.55 6.27 -17.32
C PHE A 283 3.54 6.86 -18.33
N ALA A 284 3.92 7.89 -19.08
CA ALA A 284 3.06 8.47 -20.12
C ALA A 284 2.48 7.45 -21.14
N PRO A 285 3.24 6.45 -21.64
CA PRO A 285 2.67 5.39 -22.49
C PRO A 285 1.58 4.58 -21.79
N THR A 286 1.74 4.33 -20.49
CA THR A 286 0.79 3.58 -19.67
C THR A 286 -0.47 4.38 -19.39
N MET A 287 -0.36 5.71 -19.18
CA MET A 287 -1.54 6.59 -19.10
C MET A 287 -2.35 6.55 -20.41
N SER A 288 -1.65 6.55 -21.54
CA SER A 288 -2.30 6.41 -22.86
C SER A 288 -2.97 5.05 -23.04
N LEU A 289 -2.42 3.98 -22.45
CA LEU A 289 -3.02 2.65 -22.43
C LEU A 289 -4.34 2.63 -21.64
N LEU A 290 -4.35 3.27 -20.46
CA LEU A 290 -5.52 3.36 -19.59
C LEU A 290 -6.65 4.16 -20.26
N ASP A 291 -6.34 5.33 -20.85
CA ASP A 291 -7.33 6.11 -21.61
C ASP A 291 -7.88 5.33 -22.81
N LYS A 292 -7.00 4.64 -23.56
CA LYS A 292 -7.40 3.77 -24.67
C LYS A 292 -8.36 2.67 -24.23
N ALA A 293 -8.12 2.06 -23.06
CA ALA A 293 -8.99 1.04 -22.50
C ALA A 293 -10.39 1.58 -22.20
N VAL A 294 -10.48 2.70 -21.48
CA VAL A 294 -11.77 3.34 -21.13
C VAL A 294 -12.55 3.69 -22.39
N ARG A 295 -11.90 4.31 -23.38
CA ARG A 295 -12.53 4.68 -24.66
C ARG A 295 -13.07 3.50 -25.44
N LYS A 296 -12.27 2.43 -25.58
CA LYS A 296 -12.71 1.21 -26.27
C LYS A 296 -13.89 0.56 -25.54
N VAL A 297 -13.83 0.47 -24.21
CA VAL A 297 -14.89 -0.15 -23.40
C VAL A 297 -16.19 0.65 -23.46
N ALA A 298 -16.13 1.99 -23.45
CA ALA A 298 -17.31 2.85 -23.55
C ALA A 298 -18.09 2.67 -24.87
N GLN A 299 -17.41 2.21 -25.94
CA GLN A 299 -17.99 2.07 -27.28
C GLN A 299 -18.52 0.65 -27.58
N LEU A 300 -18.26 -0.33 -26.72
CA LEU A 300 -18.71 -1.72 -26.93
C LEU A 300 -20.23 -1.81 -26.95
N ASP A 301 -20.80 -2.55 -27.89
CA ASP A 301 -22.25 -2.78 -27.96
C ASP A 301 -22.70 -3.83 -26.94
N GLU A 302 -22.70 -3.43 -25.67
CA GLU A 302 -23.05 -4.26 -24.52
C GLU A 302 -24.22 -3.65 -23.74
N PRO A 303 -25.03 -4.48 -23.03
CA PRO A 303 -26.07 -3.98 -22.15
C PRO A 303 -25.51 -3.04 -21.07
N LEU A 304 -26.23 -1.95 -20.78
CA LEU A 304 -25.79 -0.92 -19.81
C LEU A 304 -25.57 -1.48 -18.39
N GLU A 305 -26.33 -2.52 -18.01
CA GLU A 305 -26.16 -3.21 -16.72
C GLU A 305 -24.90 -4.08 -16.64
N MET A 306 -24.32 -4.43 -17.79
CA MET A 306 -23.07 -5.20 -17.89
C MET A 306 -21.87 -4.33 -18.26
N ASN A 307 -22.08 -3.04 -18.55
CA ASN A 307 -21.00 -2.11 -18.89
C ASN A 307 -21.30 -0.73 -18.30
N TYR A 308 -20.80 -0.51 -17.07
CA TYR A 308 -21.04 0.73 -16.34
C TYR A 308 -20.29 1.92 -16.94
N VAL A 309 -19.16 1.70 -17.63
CA VAL A 309 -18.48 2.75 -18.41
C VAL A 309 -19.42 3.27 -19.50
N ARG A 310 -19.95 2.38 -20.34
CA ARG A 310 -20.89 2.74 -21.42
C ARG A 310 -22.13 3.40 -20.85
N ARG A 311 -22.72 2.86 -19.78
CA ARG A 311 -23.90 3.45 -19.12
C ARG A 311 -23.64 4.89 -18.74
N ASN A 312 -22.57 5.14 -17.99
CA ASN A 312 -22.28 6.47 -17.45
C ASN A 312 -21.91 7.46 -18.57
N VAL A 313 -21.17 7.02 -19.60
CA VAL A 313 -20.84 7.85 -20.78
C VAL A 313 -22.08 8.18 -21.60
N SER A 314 -22.92 7.19 -21.91
CA SER A 314 -24.13 7.38 -22.73
C SER A 314 -25.11 8.32 -22.06
N GLN A 315 -25.34 8.15 -20.74
CA GLN A 315 -26.22 9.02 -19.96
C GLN A 315 -25.77 10.50 -20.01
N ARG A 316 -24.45 10.76 -19.98
CA ARG A 316 -23.91 12.13 -20.08
C ARG A 316 -24.17 12.75 -21.45
N ILE A 317 -24.00 11.97 -22.52
CA ILE A 317 -24.22 12.41 -23.90
C ILE A 317 -25.71 12.66 -24.14
N GLU A 318 -26.58 11.74 -23.72
CA GLU A 318 -28.04 11.82 -23.88
C GLU A 318 -28.64 13.03 -23.13
N ASN A 319 -28.08 13.36 -21.96
CA ASN A 319 -28.47 14.54 -21.19
C ASN A 319 -27.89 15.85 -21.75
N GLY A 320 -27.10 15.81 -22.83
CA GLY A 320 -26.43 16.98 -23.40
C GLY A 320 -25.37 17.60 -22.48
N ALA A 321 -24.87 16.85 -21.49
CA ALA A 321 -23.97 17.35 -20.46
C ALA A 321 -22.50 17.38 -20.89
N ALA A 322 -22.13 16.57 -21.88
CA ALA A 322 -20.79 16.51 -22.48
C ALA A 322 -20.83 15.84 -23.86
N ASP A 323 -19.83 16.11 -24.69
CA ASP A 323 -19.55 15.26 -25.86
C ASP A 323 -18.88 13.94 -25.43
N PHE A 324 -18.66 13.04 -26.39
CA PHE A 324 -18.03 11.74 -26.10
C PHE A 324 -16.62 11.89 -25.52
N ASP A 325 -15.82 12.83 -26.03
CA ASP A 325 -14.42 12.99 -25.63
C ASP A 325 -14.29 13.45 -24.17
N ASP A 326 -15.20 14.33 -23.74
CA ASP A 326 -15.29 14.78 -22.37
C ASP A 326 -15.95 13.73 -21.45
N ALA A 327 -17.05 13.11 -21.89
CA ALA A 327 -17.81 12.13 -21.09
C ALA A 327 -16.98 10.88 -20.73
N VAL A 328 -16.06 10.46 -21.61
CA VAL A 328 -15.21 9.27 -21.44
C VAL A 328 -13.92 9.52 -20.65
N THR A 329 -13.64 10.77 -20.28
CA THR A 329 -12.41 11.12 -19.55
C THR A 329 -12.41 10.51 -18.15
N ARG A 330 -11.39 9.71 -17.84
CA ARG A 330 -11.24 9.02 -16.54
C ARG A 330 -9.83 9.04 -15.95
N VAL A 331 -8.82 9.49 -16.69
CA VAL A 331 -7.42 9.55 -16.22
C VAL A 331 -7.08 10.99 -15.87
N PHE A 332 -6.79 11.21 -14.60
CA PHE A 332 -6.53 12.53 -14.03
C PHE A 332 -5.19 12.57 -13.29
N SER A 333 -4.52 13.72 -13.33
CA SER A 333 -3.30 13.96 -12.56
C SER A 333 -3.17 15.43 -12.16
N ASN A 334 -1.99 15.78 -11.65
CA ASN A 334 -1.60 17.16 -11.47
C ASN A 334 -1.35 17.86 -12.82
N ALA A 335 -1.42 19.20 -12.82
CA ALA A 335 -0.88 20.01 -13.90
C ALA A 335 0.57 19.61 -14.21
N PRO A 336 1.05 19.68 -15.47
CA PRO A 336 2.44 19.42 -15.80
C PRO A 336 3.39 20.22 -14.90
N GLY A 337 4.45 19.56 -14.40
CA GLY A 337 5.42 20.16 -13.47
C GLY A 337 4.94 20.30 -12.01
N ASN A 338 3.69 19.93 -11.69
CA ASN A 338 3.16 19.93 -10.33
C ASN A 338 3.00 18.51 -9.77
N TYR A 339 3.06 18.40 -8.44
CA TYR A 339 3.01 17.15 -7.68
C TYR A 339 2.17 17.33 -6.41
N GLY A 340 1.63 16.23 -5.88
CA GLY A 340 0.83 16.25 -4.65
C GLY A 340 -0.55 16.91 -4.79
N ALA A 341 -1.49 16.51 -3.95
CA ALA A 341 -2.76 17.17 -3.74
C ALA A 341 -2.69 18.25 -2.64
N ASN A 342 -1.54 18.46 -1.98
CA ASN A 342 -1.34 19.41 -0.87
C ASN A 342 -2.27 19.22 0.34
N VAL A 343 -3.09 18.16 0.35
CA VAL A 343 -3.97 17.81 1.47
C VAL A 343 -3.13 17.50 2.71
N ASN A 344 -2.01 16.80 2.53
CA ASN A 344 -0.99 16.59 3.58
C ASN A 344 -0.52 17.91 4.19
N PHE A 345 -0.10 18.88 3.38
CA PHE A 345 0.39 20.16 3.92
C PHE A 345 -0.69 20.92 4.69
N MET A 346 -1.94 20.94 4.22
CA MET A 346 -3.04 21.56 4.95
C MET A 346 -3.27 20.89 6.31
N VAL A 347 -3.32 19.56 6.34
CA VAL A 347 -3.51 18.77 7.57
C VAL A 347 -2.33 18.97 8.54
N MET A 348 -1.10 18.84 8.06
CA MET A 348 0.11 18.94 8.88
C MET A 348 0.26 20.33 9.50
N GLN A 349 -0.10 21.39 8.76
CA GLN A 349 -0.04 22.78 9.23
C GLN A 349 -1.32 23.24 9.94
N SER A 350 -2.31 22.35 10.11
CA SER A 350 -3.60 22.65 10.72
C SER A 350 -4.33 23.82 10.02
N ALA A 351 -4.00 24.07 8.75
CA ALA A 351 -4.37 25.28 8.00
C ALA A 351 -5.74 25.14 7.31
N TRP A 352 -6.72 24.57 8.01
CA TRP A 352 -8.05 24.28 7.49
C TRP A 352 -9.11 24.30 8.59
N GLU A 353 -10.30 24.79 8.26
CA GLU A 353 -11.44 24.89 9.20
C GLU A 353 -12.50 23.80 8.94
N ASN A 354 -12.74 23.45 7.67
CA ASN A 354 -13.75 22.47 7.26
C ASN A 354 -13.12 21.38 6.40
N GLU A 355 -13.45 20.12 6.68
CA GLU A 355 -12.96 18.95 5.94
C GLU A 355 -13.33 18.98 4.45
N ALA A 356 -14.46 19.57 4.08
CA ALA A 356 -14.89 19.69 2.69
C ALA A 356 -13.85 20.43 1.83
N THR A 357 -13.13 21.40 2.43
CA THR A 357 -12.04 22.12 1.78
C THR A 357 -10.89 21.21 1.36
N LEU A 358 -10.65 20.10 2.09
CA LEU A 358 -9.62 19.13 1.73
C LEU A 358 -9.99 18.38 0.44
N GLY A 359 -11.25 17.98 0.29
CA GLY A 359 -11.78 17.36 -0.93
C GLY A 359 -11.76 18.32 -2.13
N ASP A 360 -12.06 19.60 -1.91
CA ASP A 360 -12.02 20.62 -2.96
C ASP A 360 -10.59 20.97 -3.38
N LEU A 361 -9.65 21.03 -2.42
CA LEU A 361 -8.23 21.17 -2.74
C LEU A 361 -7.72 20.00 -3.57
N PHE A 362 -8.12 18.77 -3.21
CA PHE A 362 -7.76 17.58 -3.97
C PHE A 362 -8.19 17.73 -5.44
N VAL A 363 -9.44 18.07 -5.71
CA VAL A 363 -9.91 18.28 -7.10
C VAL A 363 -9.17 19.42 -7.78
N THR A 364 -8.99 20.56 -7.11
CA THR A 364 -8.29 21.73 -7.68
C THR A 364 -6.91 21.33 -8.19
N ARG A 365 -6.18 20.50 -7.43
CA ARG A 365 -4.82 20.10 -7.80
C ARG A 365 -4.75 18.88 -8.71
N LYS A 366 -5.82 18.09 -8.80
CA LYS A 366 -5.84 16.79 -9.49
C LYS A 366 -6.78 16.73 -10.69
N CYS A 367 -7.53 17.78 -11.01
CA CYS A 367 -8.51 17.79 -12.10
C CYS A 367 -7.93 17.90 -13.52
N PHE A 368 -6.63 17.70 -13.69
CA PHE A 368 -6.00 17.81 -15.00
C PHE A 368 -6.14 16.48 -15.75
N ALA A 369 -6.94 16.49 -16.81
CA ALA A 369 -7.24 15.33 -17.63
C ALA A 369 -6.09 14.99 -18.58
N TYR A 370 -5.84 13.68 -18.70
CA TYR A 370 -4.90 13.10 -19.67
C TYR A 370 -5.66 12.10 -20.52
N THR A 371 -5.86 12.44 -21.79
CA THR A 371 -6.73 11.68 -22.69
C THR A 371 -6.33 11.89 -24.14
N ARG A 372 -7.04 11.27 -25.09
CA ARG A 372 -6.92 11.56 -26.53
C ARG A 372 -8.24 12.05 -27.08
N ASP A 373 -8.27 13.02 -27.96
CA ASP A 373 -9.53 13.36 -28.64
C ASP A 373 -9.92 12.31 -29.69
N SER A 374 -11.14 12.42 -30.20
CA SER A 374 -11.70 11.62 -31.30
C SER A 374 -10.91 11.69 -32.60
N LYS A 375 -10.01 12.67 -32.76
CA LYS A 375 -9.08 12.81 -33.89
C LYS A 375 -7.72 12.15 -33.61
N GLY A 376 -7.55 11.55 -32.43
CA GLY A 376 -6.33 10.87 -31.99
C GLY A 376 -5.24 11.80 -31.47
N ARG A 377 -5.52 13.09 -31.23
CA ARG A 377 -4.54 14.03 -30.63
C ARG A 377 -4.47 13.80 -29.13
N THR A 378 -3.26 13.70 -28.60
CA THR A 378 -3.04 13.61 -27.15
C THR A 378 -3.37 14.95 -26.49
N ILE A 379 -4.17 14.89 -25.44
CA ILE A 379 -4.49 16.00 -24.54
C ILE A 379 -3.80 15.70 -23.22
N GLU A 380 -2.79 16.51 -22.88
CA GLU A 380 -2.01 16.33 -21.66
C GLU A 380 -2.27 17.50 -20.71
N GLY A 381 -2.71 17.19 -19.51
CA GLY A 381 -2.86 18.18 -18.45
C GLY A 381 -3.90 19.26 -18.73
N ARG A 382 -5.02 18.93 -19.40
CA ARG A 382 -6.13 19.87 -19.58
C ARG A 382 -6.88 20.02 -18.25
N GLU A 383 -6.89 21.21 -17.68
CA GLU A 383 -7.70 21.53 -16.50
C GLU A 383 -9.19 21.23 -16.78
N ALA A 384 -9.78 20.32 -16.00
CA ALA A 384 -11.13 19.82 -16.23
C ALA A 384 -11.87 19.51 -14.91
N PRO A 385 -12.06 20.49 -14.02
CA PRO A 385 -12.71 20.30 -12.71
C PRO A 385 -14.13 19.74 -12.84
N GLU A 386 -14.91 20.22 -13.82
CA GLU A 386 -16.27 19.75 -14.04
C GLU A 386 -16.33 18.27 -14.45
N LEU A 387 -15.37 17.80 -15.25
CA LEU A 387 -15.30 16.39 -15.65
C LEU A 387 -14.90 15.50 -14.48
N MET A 388 -13.95 15.96 -13.65
CA MET A 388 -13.57 15.23 -12.44
C MET A 388 -14.71 15.19 -11.43
N ASN A 389 -15.36 16.33 -11.17
CA ASN A 389 -16.51 16.42 -10.26
C ASN A 389 -17.64 15.47 -10.67
N ASP A 390 -17.99 15.48 -11.95
CA ASP A 390 -18.98 14.58 -12.52
C ASP A 390 -18.58 13.11 -12.36
N ALA A 391 -17.34 12.74 -12.72
CA ALA A 391 -16.86 11.37 -12.56
C ALA A 391 -16.91 10.90 -11.10
N LEU A 392 -16.45 11.73 -10.16
CA LEU A 392 -16.41 11.40 -8.73
C LEU A 392 -17.80 11.31 -8.09
N SER A 393 -18.81 12.04 -8.59
CA SER A 393 -20.19 12.00 -8.07
C SER A 393 -20.85 10.62 -8.12
N ARG A 394 -20.31 9.69 -8.92
CA ARG A 394 -20.83 8.33 -9.11
C ARG A 394 -20.00 7.25 -8.44
N VAL A 395 -18.85 7.62 -7.87
CA VAL A 395 -17.92 6.68 -7.25
C VAL A 395 -18.52 6.13 -5.97
N GLU A 396 -18.49 4.81 -5.81
CA GLU A 396 -19.06 4.12 -4.66
C GLU A 396 -17.99 3.46 -3.79
N ALA A 397 -16.79 3.27 -4.33
CA ALA A 397 -15.65 2.76 -3.60
C ALA A 397 -14.35 3.42 -4.08
N THR A 398 -13.44 3.70 -3.15
CA THR A 398 -12.09 4.19 -3.42
C THR A 398 -11.06 3.14 -3.03
N TYR A 399 -9.95 3.10 -3.75
CA TYR A 399 -8.96 2.05 -3.57
C TYR A 399 -7.53 2.49 -3.86
N GLN A 400 -6.59 1.98 -3.07
CA GLN A 400 -5.15 2.13 -3.28
C GLN A 400 -4.38 0.87 -2.84
N ASN A 401 -3.31 0.52 -3.57
CA ASN A 401 -2.35 -0.48 -3.14
C ASN A 401 -1.41 0.07 -2.07
N ILE A 402 -1.09 -0.74 -1.06
CA ILE A 402 0.02 -0.47 -0.14
C ILE A 402 1.32 -0.82 -0.86
N ASP A 403 2.23 0.15 -0.90
CA ASP A 403 3.53 0.13 -1.58
C ASP A 403 4.46 -0.94 -1.04
N SER A 404 4.61 -1.02 0.30
CA SER A 404 5.46 -2.03 0.92
C SER A 404 5.15 -2.29 2.40
N PHE A 405 5.75 -3.33 2.98
CA PHE A 405 5.68 -3.62 4.41
C PHE A 405 6.46 -2.56 5.22
N GLU A 406 7.49 -1.97 4.61
CA GLU A 406 8.27 -0.86 5.18
C GLU A 406 7.44 0.43 5.20
N VAL A 407 6.80 0.76 4.06
CA VAL A 407 6.04 2.01 3.86
C VAL A 407 4.54 1.74 3.81
N GLY A 408 3.94 1.74 5.00
CA GLY A 408 2.50 1.64 5.24
C GLY A 408 1.77 2.99 5.24
N ILE A 409 0.48 2.92 5.55
CA ILE A 409 -0.45 4.06 5.48
C ILE A 409 -0.25 5.12 6.57
N THR A 410 0.50 4.79 7.63
CA THR A 410 0.87 5.71 8.71
C THR A 410 2.34 6.13 8.65
N ASP A 411 3.17 5.51 7.81
CA ASP A 411 4.59 5.85 7.67
C ASP A 411 4.81 7.10 6.81
N VAL A 412 3.92 7.36 5.84
CA VAL A 412 3.98 8.54 4.95
C VAL A 412 2.64 9.25 4.83
N ASP A 413 2.71 10.55 4.65
CA ASP A 413 1.56 11.45 4.53
C ASP A 413 0.81 11.32 3.19
N HIS A 414 1.51 10.82 2.16
CA HIS A 414 0.96 10.68 0.83
C HIS A 414 -0.31 9.82 0.79
N TYR A 415 -0.47 8.77 1.62
CA TYR A 415 -1.66 7.93 1.50
C TYR A 415 -2.94 8.68 1.87
N PHE A 416 -2.95 9.42 2.98
CA PHE A 416 -4.11 10.24 3.33
C PHE A 416 -4.22 11.46 2.40
N GLU A 417 -3.10 11.97 1.87
CA GLU A 417 -3.12 13.00 0.82
C GLU A 417 -3.90 12.54 -0.42
N TYR A 418 -3.65 11.31 -0.88
CA TYR A 418 -4.19 10.78 -2.11
C TYR A 418 -5.51 10.00 -1.89
N LEU A 419 -5.48 8.86 -1.20
CA LEU A 419 -6.67 8.03 -0.94
C LEU A 419 -7.64 8.74 -0.01
N GLY A 420 -7.15 9.39 1.04
CA GLY A 420 -7.98 10.22 1.90
C GLY A 420 -8.58 11.40 1.13
N GLY A 421 -7.74 12.18 0.44
CA GLY A 421 -8.17 13.34 -0.35
C GLY A 421 -9.22 13.00 -1.42
N ILE A 422 -9.04 11.92 -2.18
CA ILE A 422 -10.04 11.49 -3.17
C ILE A 422 -11.32 10.97 -2.51
N SER A 423 -11.22 10.29 -1.37
CA SER A 423 -12.40 9.80 -0.64
C SER A 423 -13.24 10.95 -0.10
N LYS A 424 -12.60 11.98 0.48
CA LYS A 424 -13.27 13.21 0.88
C LYS A 424 -13.89 13.94 -0.32
N ALA A 425 -13.16 14.00 -1.45
CA ALA A 425 -13.69 14.60 -2.66
C ALA A 425 -14.97 13.88 -3.16
N VAL A 426 -14.94 12.54 -3.20
CA VAL A 426 -16.10 11.70 -3.54
C VAL A 426 -17.25 11.92 -2.55
N GLU A 427 -16.98 11.91 -1.25
CA GLU A 427 -17.98 12.12 -0.20
C GLU A 427 -18.73 13.44 -0.41
N THR A 428 -18.02 14.54 -0.67
CA THR A 428 -18.64 15.85 -0.92
C THR A 428 -19.53 15.86 -2.18
N ARG A 429 -19.12 15.14 -3.24
CA ARG A 429 -19.77 15.21 -4.57
C ARG A 429 -20.89 14.20 -4.76
N SER A 430 -20.76 13.03 -4.17
CA SER A 430 -21.78 11.98 -4.17
C SER A 430 -22.76 12.11 -3.00
N GLN A 431 -22.46 12.98 -2.03
CA GLN A 431 -23.20 13.13 -0.77
C GLN A 431 -23.27 11.83 0.07
N ALA A 432 -22.36 10.89 -0.19
CA ALA A 432 -22.25 9.63 0.51
C ALA A 432 -20.77 9.24 0.66
N ARG A 433 -20.37 8.81 1.85
CA ARG A 433 -19.01 8.30 2.07
C ARG A 433 -18.80 7.03 1.24
N PRO A 434 -17.79 6.96 0.36
CA PRO A 434 -17.50 5.74 -0.39
C PRO A 434 -16.94 4.66 0.54
N SER A 435 -17.06 3.39 0.16
CA SER A 435 -16.28 2.33 0.79
C SER A 435 -14.80 2.51 0.43
N ILE A 436 -13.91 2.58 1.43
CA ILE A 436 -12.49 2.83 1.22
C ILE A 436 -11.72 1.53 1.48
N TYR A 437 -11.06 1.00 0.45
CA TYR A 437 -10.33 -0.27 0.54
C TYR A 437 -8.86 -0.12 0.21
N LEU A 438 -8.06 -1.02 0.78
CA LEU A 438 -6.66 -1.17 0.45
C LEU A 438 -6.30 -2.64 0.29
N SER A 439 -5.25 -2.91 -0.47
CA SER A 439 -4.63 -4.23 -0.52
C SER A 439 -3.14 -4.16 -0.25
N ASP A 440 -2.66 -5.14 0.49
CA ASP A 440 -1.24 -5.38 0.68
C ASP A 440 -0.81 -6.52 -0.25
N SER A 441 -0.04 -6.19 -1.29
CA SER A 441 0.46 -7.17 -2.27
C SER A 441 1.81 -7.76 -1.86
N LEU A 442 2.37 -7.35 -0.71
CA LEU A 442 3.63 -7.88 -0.15
C LEU A 442 3.40 -8.97 0.91
N SER A 443 2.15 -9.35 1.15
CA SER A 443 1.79 -10.56 1.88
C SER A 443 1.55 -11.71 0.89
N PRO A 444 1.97 -12.96 1.21
CA PRO A 444 1.58 -14.14 0.43
C PRO A 444 0.05 -14.29 0.31
N GLN A 445 -0.69 -13.77 1.31
CA GLN A 445 -2.14 -13.65 1.25
C GLN A 445 -2.53 -12.23 0.86
N THR A 446 -2.99 -12.03 -0.37
CA THR A 446 -3.62 -10.76 -0.75
C THR A 446 -4.96 -10.62 -0.04
N LYS A 447 -5.06 -9.65 0.87
CA LYS A 447 -6.32 -9.30 1.55
C LYS A 447 -6.77 -7.91 1.15
N ILE A 448 -8.05 -7.78 0.82
CA ILE A 448 -8.73 -6.49 0.72
C ILE A 448 -9.25 -6.11 2.10
N ARG A 449 -8.72 -5.02 2.65
CA ARG A 449 -9.13 -4.49 3.95
C ARG A 449 -9.84 -3.17 3.76
N SER A 450 -10.77 -2.85 4.66
CA SER A 450 -11.24 -1.48 4.80
C SER A 450 -10.09 -0.59 5.30
N LEU A 451 -10.21 0.72 5.09
CA LEU A 451 -9.26 1.68 5.64
C LEU A 451 -9.18 1.57 7.17
N GLU A 452 -10.30 1.45 7.88
CA GLU A 452 -10.34 1.32 9.33
C GLU A 452 -9.68 0.02 9.81
N GLU A 453 -9.89 -1.09 9.10
CA GLU A 453 -9.18 -2.36 9.38
C GLU A 453 -7.67 -2.19 9.24
N THR A 454 -7.23 -1.45 8.22
CA THR A 454 -5.81 -1.20 7.95
C THR A 454 -5.20 -0.25 8.97
N VAL A 455 -5.88 0.84 9.35
CA VAL A 455 -5.45 1.78 10.40
C VAL A 455 -5.28 1.03 11.73
N ARG A 456 -6.28 0.23 12.14
CA ARG A 456 -6.16 -0.59 13.37
C ARG A 456 -4.98 -1.54 13.32
N LEU A 457 -4.75 -2.19 12.18
CA LEU A 457 -3.65 -3.13 12.01
C LEU A 457 -2.29 -2.42 12.10
N GLU A 458 -2.13 -1.27 11.43
CA GLU A 458 -0.89 -0.50 11.50
C GLU A 458 -0.63 0.07 12.88
N THR A 459 -1.64 0.60 13.55
CA THR A 459 -1.48 1.08 14.92
C THR A 459 -1.00 -0.04 15.85
N ARG A 460 -1.59 -1.23 15.77
CA ARG A 460 -1.20 -2.38 16.62
C ARG A 460 0.16 -2.97 16.26
N THR A 461 0.56 -2.90 15.01
CA THR A 461 1.83 -3.48 14.54
C THR A 461 2.98 -2.48 14.62
N LYS A 462 2.72 -1.17 14.57
CA LYS A 462 3.73 -0.11 14.61
C LYS A 462 3.54 0.81 15.82
N THR A 463 2.73 1.87 15.71
CA THR A 463 2.67 2.97 16.69
C THR A 463 2.53 2.51 18.15
N LEU A 464 1.67 1.53 18.43
CA LEU A 464 1.45 0.99 19.78
C LEU A 464 2.16 -0.34 20.04
N ASN A 465 3.03 -0.79 19.14
CA ASN A 465 3.82 -2.00 19.32
C ASN A 465 5.13 -1.67 20.04
N PRO A 466 5.38 -2.22 21.25
CA PRO A 466 6.64 -2.02 21.96
C PRO A 466 7.88 -2.39 21.16
N LYS A 467 7.81 -3.43 20.32
CA LYS A 467 8.92 -3.83 19.46
C LYS A 467 9.30 -2.71 18.48
N TRP A 468 8.31 -1.97 17.99
CA TRP A 468 8.49 -0.89 17.02
C TRP A 468 8.95 0.38 17.70
N TYR A 469 8.18 0.93 18.66
CA TYR A 469 8.53 2.23 19.24
C TYR A 469 9.81 2.15 20.06
N GLU A 470 10.11 1.06 20.78
CA GLU A 470 11.42 0.89 21.44
C GLU A 470 12.56 0.77 20.42
N GLY A 471 12.28 0.15 19.28
CA GLY A 471 13.17 0.12 18.13
C GLY A 471 13.53 1.52 17.64
N MET A 472 12.53 2.37 17.44
CA MET A 472 12.72 3.77 17.04
C MET A 472 13.46 4.56 18.11
N LEU A 473 13.08 4.45 19.38
CA LEU A 473 13.68 5.21 20.49
C LEU A 473 15.17 4.93 20.69
N LYS A 474 15.71 3.81 20.20
CA LYS A 474 17.17 3.56 20.15
C LYS A 474 17.92 4.58 19.28
N HIS A 475 17.23 5.24 18.35
CA HIS A 475 17.75 6.29 17.47
C HIS A 475 17.51 7.70 18.02
N GLY A 476 17.13 7.82 19.29
CA GLY A 476 17.04 9.07 20.03
C GLY A 476 16.14 10.09 19.35
N PHE A 477 16.71 11.26 19.01
CA PHE A 477 15.97 12.39 18.45
C PHE A 477 15.10 12.02 17.25
N ARG A 478 15.66 11.29 16.28
CA ARG A 478 14.94 10.88 15.06
C ARG A 478 13.91 9.79 15.35
N GLY A 479 14.16 8.95 16.35
CA GLY A 479 13.21 7.94 16.81
C GLY A 479 11.90 8.53 17.32
N VAL A 480 11.98 9.56 18.17
CA VAL A 480 10.78 10.27 18.66
C VAL A 480 10.07 10.99 17.51
N ALA A 481 10.83 11.55 16.55
CA ALA A 481 10.24 12.19 15.37
C ALA A 481 9.44 11.20 14.51
N GLU A 482 9.87 9.94 14.38
CA GLU A 482 9.05 8.94 13.66
C GLU A 482 7.78 8.57 14.42
N ILE A 483 7.82 8.45 15.75
CA ILE A 483 6.60 8.21 16.55
C ILE A 483 5.59 9.35 16.32
N GLU A 484 6.06 10.60 16.37
CA GLU A 484 5.22 11.78 16.13
C GLU A 484 4.69 11.82 14.69
N ASN A 485 5.52 11.55 13.67
CA ASN A 485 5.09 11.47 12.28
C ASN A 485 3.96 10.46 12.10
N HIS A 486 4.07 9.26 12.69
CA HIS A 486 3.02 8.24 12.62
C HIS A 486 1.70 8.71 13.23
N VAL A 487 1.75 9.45 14.35
CA VAL A 487 0.54 9.98 15.00
C VAL A 487 -0.07 11.10 14.16
N THR A 488 0.76 11.99 13.60
CA THR A 488 0.32 13.05 12.68
C THR A 488 -0.31 12.47 11.40
N ASN A 489 0.27 11.40 10.83
CA ASN A 489 -0.32 10.70 9.68
C ASN A 489 -1.62 9.98 10.03
N THR A 490 -1.69 9.39 11.23
CA THR A 490 -2.94 8.81 11.78
C THR A 490 -4.03 9.88 11.86
N PHE A 491 -3.72 11.06 12.40
CA PHE A 491 -4.65 12.19 12.42
C PHE A 491 -5.11 12.61 11.00
N GLY A 492 -4.23 12.55 10.00
CA GLY A 492 -4.61 12.79 8.60
C GLY A 492 -5.72 11.87 8.09
N TRP A 493 -5.80 10.64 8.58
CA TRP A 493 -6.89 9.72 8.27
C TRP A 493 -8.22 10.08 8.94
N SER A 494 -8.20 10.70 10.12
CA SER A 494 -9.43 11.31 10.68
C SER A 494 -9.89 12.46 9.79
N ALA A 495 -8.99 13.39 9.45
CA ALA A 495 -9.33 14.59 8.68
C ALA A 495 -9.88 14.29 7.27
N THR A 496 -9.37 13.25 6.63
CA THR A 496 -9.69 12.96 5.23
C THR A 496 -10.71 11.84 5.04
N ALA A 497 -10.90 10.98 6.04
CA ALA A 497 -11.72 9.79 5.86
C ALA A 497 -12.55 9.38 7.08
N ASP A 498 -12.42 10.06 8.23
CA ASP A 498 -13.05 9.67 9.50
C ASP A 498 -12.82 8.18 9.83
N ALA A 499 -11.58 7.73 9.71
CA ALA A 499 -11.23 6.30 9.72
C ALA A 499 -10.44 5.84 10.96
N VAL A 500 -10.25 6.71 11.95
CA VAL A 500 -9.47 6.41 13.16
C VAL A 500 -10.41 6.21 14.33
N ASP A 501 -10.35 5.03 14.94
CA ASP A 501 -11.13 4.75 16.13
C ASP A 501 -10.64 5.57 17.34
N PRO A 502 -11.52 6.13 18.19
CA PRO A 502 -11.12 6.96 19.34
C PRO A 502 -10.15 6.28 20.34
N TRP A 503 -10.21 4.95 20.46
CA TRP A 503 -9.31 4.20 21.35
C TRP A 503 -7.84 4.34 20.94
N ILE A 504 -7.56 4.57 19.65
CA ILE A 504 -6.20 4.74 19.13
C ILE A 504 -5.56 5.98 19.75
N TYR A 505 -6.25 7.12 19.74
CA TYR A 505 -5.77 8.34 20.39
C TYR A 505 -5.62 8.18 21.89
N THR A 506 -6.56 7.49 22.54
CA THR A 506 -6.47 7.20 23.98
C THR A 506 -5.25 6.38 24.34
N GLU A 507 -4.96 5.29 23.61
CA GLU A 507 -3.81 4.44 23.88
C GLU A 507 -2.48 5.12 23.51
N ILE A 508 -2.46 5.96 22.46
CA ILE A 508 -1.30 6.81 22.13
C ILE A 508 -1.01 7.78 23.28
N ALA A 509 -2.02 8.48 23.79
CA ALA A 509 -1.87 9.38 24.93
C ALA A 509 -1.36 8.63 26.16
N GLN A 510 -1.96 7.48 26.47
CA GLN A 510 -1.56 6.64 27.61
C GLN A 510 -0.11 6.17 27.50
N THR A 511 0.29 5.69 26.33
CA THR A 511 1.62 5.10 26.12
C THR A 511 2.73 6.14 26.14
N PHE A 512 2.52 7.29 25.49
CA PHE A 512 3.61 8.24 25.22
C PHE A 512 3.61 9.47 26.12
N LEU A 513 2.46 9.86 26.68
CA LEU A 513 2.30 11.17 27.36
C LEU A 513 1.83 11.05 28.82
N LEU A 514 1.01 10.04 29.13
CA LEU A 514 0.51 9.83 30.50
C LEU A 514 1.38 8.88 31.32
N ASP A 515 2.15 7.98 30.70
CA ASP A 515 3.24 7.28 31.37
C ASP A 515 4.37 8.28 31.63
N GLU A 516 4.59 8.63 32.91
CA GLU A 516 5.58 9.62 33.33
C GLU A 516 7.01 9.26 32.87
N ALA A 517 7.38 7.98 32.95
CA ALA A 517 8.72 7.53 32.59
C ALA A 517 8.94 7.58 31.07
N MET A 518 7.92 7.20 30.29
CA MET A 518 7.97 7.35 28.83
C MET A 518 8.00 8.83 28.44
N CYS A 519 7.13 9.65 29.01
CA CYS A 519 7.04 11.08 28.71
C CYS A 519 8.35 11.81 29.00
N GLU A 520 8.99 11.55 30.15
CA GLU A 520 10.31 12.11 30.50
C GLU A 520 11.38 11.65 29.51
N ARG A 521 11.40 10.36 29.14
CA ARG A 521 12.32 9.84 28.13
C ARG A 521 12.12 10.50 26.76
N LEU A 522 10.88 10.70 26.32
CA LEU A 522 10.60 11.41 25.06
C LEU A 522 11.06 12.87 25.13
N HIS A 523 10.87 13.51 26.29
CA HIS A 523 11.32 14.87 26.53
C HIS A 523 12.85 15.00 26.43
N GLU A 524 13.60 14.09 27.06
CA GLU A 524 15.06 14.07 26.99
C GLU A 524 15.58 13.81 25.57
N LEU A 525 14.91 12.92 24.81
CA LEU A 525 15.34 12.54 23.47
C LEU A 525 14.98 13.59 22.41
N ASN A 526 13.77 14.15 22.47
CA ASN A 526 13.28 15.16 21.53
C ASN A 526 12.06 15.93 22.09
N PRO A 527 12.27 17.07 22.77
CA PRO A 527 11.19 17.84 23.36
C PRO A 527 10.26 18.46 22.31
N TYR A 528 10.74 18.70 21.09
CA TYR A 528 9.95 19.30 20.00
C TYR A 528 8.91 18.32 19.45
N SER A 529 9.31 17.07 19.21
CA SER A 529 8.37 16.04 18.76
C SER A 529 7.40 15.65 19.87
N LEU A 530 7.81 15.71 21.15
CA LEU A 530 6.89 15.55 22.28
C LEU A 530 5.81 16.64 22.28
N GLU A 531 6.20 17.90 22.12
CA GLU A 531 5.26 19.02 22.01
C GLU A 531 4.30 18.89 20.82
N SER A 532 4.83 18.54 19.64
CA SER A 532 4.03 18.34 18.43
C SER A 532 3.01 17.20 18.62
N LEU A 533 3.44 16.10 19.25
CA LEU A 533 2.58 14.97 19.58
C LEU A 533 1.41 15.39 20.49
N ALA A 534 1.69 16.13 21.56
CA ALA A 534 0.66 16.62 22.47
C ALA A 534 -0.30 17.61 21.77
N LYS A 535 0.23 18.56 20.98
CA LYS A 535 -0.56 19.49 20.16
C LYS A 535 -1.46 18.76 19.17
N ARG A 536 -0.98 17.69 18.53
CA ARG A 536 -1.75 16.92 17.58
C ARG A 536 -2.94 16.20 18.23
N LEU A 537 -2.76 15.68 19.44
CA LEU A 537 -3.85 15.06 20.21
C LEU A 537 -4.87 16.08 20.70
N LEU A 538 -4.42 17.27 21.13
CA LEU A 538 -5.32 18.39 21.45
C LEU A 538 -6.14 18.80 20.21
N GLU A 539 -5.50 18.91 19.05
CA GLU A 539 -6.21 19.22 17.79
C GLU A 539 -7.23 18.12 17.41
N ALA A 540 -6.90 16.84 17.61
CA ALA A 540 -7.84 15.75 17.42
C ALA A 540 -9.09 15.91 18.30
N HIS A 541 -8.91 16.44 19.52
CA HIS A 541 -10.03 16.77 20.40
C HIS A 541 -10.83 17.99 19.92
N GLU A 542 -10.15 19.11 19.64
CA GLU A 542 -10.79 20.34 19.18
C GLU A 542 -11.63 20.16 17.90
N ARG A 543 -11.20 19.24 17.03
CA ARG A 543 -11.92 18.88 15.79
C ARG A 543 -12.96 17.78 15.95
N GLY A 544 -13.14 17.23 17.16
CA GLY A 544 -14.17 16.25 17.47
C GLY A 544 -13.84 14.80 17.08
N TYR A 545 -12.61 14.50 16.67
CA TYR A 545 -12.16 13.13 16.37
C TYR A 545 -11.93 12.29 17.63
N TRP A 546 -11.68 12.96 18.76
CA TRP A 546 -11.38 12.32 20.03
C TRP A 546 -11.99 13.08 21.19
N ASN A 547 -12.66 12.38 22.11
CA ASN A 547 -13.30 12.97 23.28
C ASN A 547 -12.77 12.32 24.56
N PRO A 548 -11.54 12.69 25.01
CA PRO A 548 -10.95 12.15 26.23
C PRO A 548 -11.59 12.73 27.50
N GLN A 549 -11.17 12.22 28.65
CA GLN A 549 -11.48 12.81 29.94
C GLN A 549 -10.70 14.13 30.13
N GLU A 550 -11.29 15.09 30.84
CA GLU A 550 -10.69 16.41 31.09
C GLU A 550 -9.27 16.34 31.65
N ALA A 551 -9.01 15.42 32.58
CA ALA A 551 -7.69 15.22 33.17
C ALA A 551 -6.59 14.88 32.14
N ILE A 552 -6.96 14.21 31.03
CA ILE A 552 -6.02 13.95 29.94
C ILE A 552 -5.72 15.25 29.20
N LEU A 553 -6.73 16.08 28.93
CA LEU A 553 -6.55 17.38 28.26
C LEU A 553 -5.69 18.34 29.10
N GLU A 554 -5.94 18.42 30.40
CA GLU A 554 -5.11 19.19 31.35
C GLU A 554 -3.65 18.75 31.25
N ARG A 555 -3.39 17.43 31.29
CA ARG A 555 -2.04 16.88 31.18
C ARG A 555 -1.38 17.20 29.83
N LEU A 556 -2.10 17.13 28.72
CA LEU A 556 -1.58 17.48 27.40
C LEU A 556 -1.20 18.97 27.33
N ASN A 557 -2.02 19.85 27.89
CA ASN A 557 -1.72 21.29 27.96
C ASN A 557 -0.48 21.57 28.83
N GLU A 558 -0.34 20.92 29.99
CA GLU A 558 0.86 21.03 30.83
C GLU A 558 2.13 20.67 30.06
N ILE A 559 2.10 19.60 29.26
CA ILE A 559 3.25 19.18 28.43
C ILE A 559 3.61 20.26 27.42
N VAL A 560 2.62 20.82 26.72
CA VAL A 560 2.83 21.90 25.73
C VAL A 560 3.40 23.16 26.40
N GLU A 561 2.89 23.54 27.57
CA GLU A 561 3.40 24.69 28.33
C GLU A 561 4.84 24.46 28.82
N ALA A 562 5.16 23.26 29.28
CA ALA A 562 6.49 22.91 29.78
C ALA A 562 7.56 22.90 28.67
N THR A 563 7.23 22.46 27.46
CA THR A 563 8.18 22.44 26.33
C THR A 563 8.34 23.80 25.64
N SER A 564 7.31 24.64 25.64
CA SER A 564 7.32 25.97 25.02
C SER A 564 8.33 26.95 25.64
N GLY A 565 8.90 26.62 26.81
CA GLY A 565 9.87 27.44 27.54
C GLY A 565 11.35 27.12 27.30
N ALA A 566 11.71 26.10 26.52
CA ALA A 566 13.12 25.71 26.31
C ALA A 566 13.81 26.61 25.26
N PRO A 567 14.81 27.43 25.62
CA PRO A 567 15.47 28.33 24.69
C PRO A 567 16.31 27.57 23.65
N PHE A 568 16.35 28.10 22.42
CA PHE A 568 17.21 27.64 21.31
C PHE A 568 18.66 27.43 21.76
N PRO A 569 19.22 26.21 21.67
CA PRO A 569 20.65 26.06 21.50
C PRO A 569 21.00 26.50 20.07
N ARG A 570 21.86 27.52 19.96
CA ARG A 570 22.41 27.99 18.69
C ARG A 570 23.35 26.98 18.06
#